data_AF-A1SV17-F1
#
_entry.id   AF-A1SV17-F1
#
_cell.length_a   1.000
_cell.length_b   1.000
_cell.length_c   1.000
_cell.angle_alpha   90.00
_cell.angle_beta   90.00
_cell.angle_gamma   90.00
#
_symmetry.space_group_name_H-M   'P 1'
#
loop_
_entity.id
_entity.type
_entity.pdbx_description
1 polymer ?
#
loop_
_entity_poly.entity_id
_entity_poly.type
_entity_poly.pdbx_seq_one_letter_code
_entity_poly.pdbx_strand_id
1 'polypeptide(L)'
;MNQRVNLIYNRLILIFLLVISPAVLSASLQITWSDNSSNEDGFLVEKRLLNEDKIQNIAILPVNSQEYNDLDLVSNETYCYRITAFNKAGMGKSDEFCYQVPTDFITDEDTAANQVTAVDQVIAADQDTAAEQGISSVKFTGKVVLSHEIIAQVVDLEIGEKTLYSFKSDLAYNQEYTKDTLNNSSFTANVGEIRYSNEDYFSFQNQGVEIDNGYASMAFNSNNSLSFVLQGTGNKQTARLYMQAGVWSDEQSNIIVTAGDQVEVITLPNGYAWHSFAIDIVFDGTVPVHIATESDRSGYSTVMFAGIVFDKENLEKNTSVASPVFNYAAFVDIDTNFGAVIDTTDVTFYTAKAIKDNGQLSNASLQNLSFYGEQIYRDDIYSVINDGAEINSGYQSMSWNEANGAEIKLESADQQINTASVYFIAAVWSYDAAFVELVINGESELIEVPSGYGWHSMKVDIEFEGIVDINIHPVGEFGGYSGFGVAGITVQ
;
A
#
# COMPACT_ATOMS: atom_id res chain seq x y z
N MET A 1 -27.36 -17.69 14.62
CA MET A 1 -26.85 -17.50 13.26
C MET A 1 -25.91 -18.65 12.99
N ASN A 2 -26.36 -19.72 12.33
CA ASN A 2 -25.47 -20.81 11.92
C ASN A 2 -25.41 -20.79 10.39
N GLN A 3 -24.25 -20.45 9.85
CA GLN A 3 -23.95 -20.52 8.41
C GLN A 3 -23.68 -21.99 8.03
N ARG A 4 -24.02 -22.40 6.80
CA ARG A 4 -23.68 -23.75 6.29
C ARG A 4 -22.60 -23.64 5.21
N VAL A 5 -21.49 -24.36 5.39
CA VAL A 5 -20.31 -24.31 4.52
C VAL A 5 -20.26 -25.52 3.58
N ASN A 6 -19.90 -25.31 2.31
CA ASN A 6 -19.62 -26.34 1.29
C ASN A 6 -18.30 -26.03 0.57
N LEU A 7 -17.65 -27.04 -0.01
CA LEU A 7 -16.34 -26.89 -0.67
C LEU A 7 -16.33 -27.53 -2.07
N ILE A 8 -15.70 -26.85 -3.04
CA ILE A 8 -15.50 -27.33 -4.41
C ILE A 8 -14.00 -27.28 -4.76
N TYR A 9 -13.46 -28.37 -5.31
CA TYR A 9 -12.04 -28.54 -5.64
C TYR A 9 -11.81 -28.43 -7.16
N ASN A 10 -10.83 -27.61 -7.59
CA ASN A 10 -10.47 -27.40 -9.01
C ASN A 10 -9.01 -27.80 -9.30
N ARG A 11 -8.76 -28.52 -10.41
CA ARG A 11 -7.43 -29.05 -10.81
C ARG A 11 -6.74 -28.14 -11.85
N LEU A 12 -5.47 -27.79 -11.64
CA LEU A 12 -4.58 -27.16 -12.64
C LEU A 12 -3.37 -28.09 -12.91
N ILE A 13 -3.04 -28.36 -14.18
CA ILE A 13 -1.94 -29.26 -14.59
C ILE A 13 -0.78 -28.42 -15.14
N LEU A 14 0.38 -28.43 -14.48
CA LEU A 14 1.67 -27.98 -15.03
C LEU A 14 2.62 -29.17 -15.14
N ILE A 15 3.20 -29.39 -16.32
CA ILE A 15 4.20 -30.43 -16.60
C ILE A 15 5.60 -29.79 -16.57
N PHE A 16 6.47 -30.17 -15.63
CA PHE A 16 7.91 -29.93 -15.75
C PHE A 16 8.74 -30.98 -15.00
N LEU A 17 9.89 -31.34 -15.57
CA LEU A 17 10.78 -32.44 -15.19
C LEU A 17 11.47 -32.23 -13.83
N LEU A 18 11.64 -33.35 -13.11
CA LEU A 18 12.12 -33.52 -11.74
C LEU A 18 13.57 -33.04 -11.47
N VAL A 19 13.75 -32.12 -10.51
CA VAL A 19 14.87 -32.10 -9.55
C VAL A 19 14.26 -31.94 -8.14
N ILE A 20 14.66 -32.81 -7.23
CA ILE A 20 13.98 -33.12 -5.96
C ILE A 20 14.06 -31.94 -4.98
N SER A 21 12.92 -31.29 -4.77
CA SER A 21 12.50 -30.67 -3.51
C SER A 21 11.12 -31.29 -3.20
N PRO A 22 10.76 -31.66 -1.95
CA PRO A 22 9.42 -32.19 -1.68
C PRO A 22 8.39 -31.16 -2.15
N ALA A 23 7.52 -31.61 -3.05
CA ALA A 23 6.63 -30.78 -3.82
C ALA A 23 5.68 -29.97 -2.91
N VAL A 24 5.79 -28.64 -2.95
CA VAL A 24 4.65 -27.77 -2.63
C VAL A 24 3.75 -27.80 -3.86
N LEU A 25 2.80 -28.74 -3.89
CA LEU A 25 1.66 -28.62 -4.79
C LEU A 25 0.69 -27.63 -4.14
N SER A 26 0.55 -26.45 -4.73
CA SER A 26 -0.53 -25.52 -4.38
C SER A 26 -1.83 -26.07 -4.91
N ALA A 27 -2.74 -26.44 -4.03
CA ALA A 27 -4.13 -26.71 -4.38
C ALA A 27 -4.98 -25.47 -4.06
N SER A 28 -6.04 -25.26 -4.84
CA SER A 28 -7.06 -24.23 -4.54
C SER A 28 -8.35 -24.88 -4.03
N LEU A 29 -8.99 -24.25 -3.06
CA LEU A 29 -10.27 -24.68 -2.51
C LEU A 29 -11.25 -23.52 -2.52
N GLN A 30 -12.35 -23.68 -3.25
CA GLN A 30 -13.46 -22.74 -3.19
C GLN A 30 -14.35 -23.08 -2.00
N ILE A 31 -14.42 -22.17 -1.05
CA ILE A 31 -15.27 -22.21 0.13
C ILE A 31 -16.54 -21.44 -0.20
N THR A 32 -17.69 -22.07 -0.06
CA THR A 32 -18.99 -21.43 -0.26
C THR A 32 -19.84 -21.58 1.00
N TRP A 33 -20.67 -20.59 1.33
CA TRP A 33 -21.62 -20.68 2.43
C TRP A 33 -22.96 -20.04 2.08
N SER A 34 -24.02 -20.49 2.75
CA SER A 34 -25.32 -19.86 2.68
C SER A 34 -25.45 -18.78 3.74
N ASP A 35 -25.56 -17.52 3.31
CA ASP A 35 -25.76 -16.38 4.20
C ASP A 35 -27.09 -16.48 4.98
N ASN A 36 -26.96 -16.75 6.28
CA ASN A 36 -28.05 -16.78 7.25
C ASN A 36 -28.01 -15.59 8.24
N SER A 37 -27.27 -14.54 7.92
CA SER A 37 -27.26 -13.28 8.63
C SER A 37 -28.08 -12.26 7.82
N SER A 38 -28.75 -11.33 8.49
CA SER A 38 -29.63 -10.35 7.83
C SER A 38 -29.28 -8.91 8.20
N ASN A 39 -28.17 -8.73 8.92
CA ASN A 39 -27.75 -7.48 9.54
C ASN A 39 -26.25 -7.52 9.91
N GLU A 40 -25.46 -8.32 9.21
CA GLU A 40 -24.01 -8.38 9.31
C GLU A 40 -23.39 -7.19 8.56
N ASP A 41 -22.30 -6.68 9.13
CA ASP A 41 -21.45 -5.68 8.48
C ASP A 41 -20.40 -6.38 7.59
N GLY A 42 -20.20 -7.70 7.74
CA GLY A 42 -19.35 -8.54 6.89
C GLY A 42 -19.12 -9.96 7.41
N PHE A 43 -18.20 -10.68 6.77
CA PHE A 43 -17.80 -12.04 7.13
C PHE A 43 -16.29 -12.15 7.33
N LEU A 44 -15.85 -12.81 8.40
CA LEU A 44 -14.49 -13.31 8.54
C LEU A 44 -14.42 -14.75 8.03
N VAL A 45 -13.46 -15.03 7.16
CA VAL A 45 -13.06 -16.38 6.82
C VAL A 45 -11.91 -16.77 7.75
N GLU A 46 -12.16 -17.78 8.57
CA GLU A 46 -11.21 -18.30 9.53
C GLU A 46 -10.69 -19.66 9.05
N LYS A 47 -9.36 -19.87 9.11
CA LYS A 47 -8.67 -21.11 8.71
C LYS A 47 -7.77 -21.59 9.85
N ARG A 48 -7.68 -22.90 10.01
CA ARG A 48 -6.59 -23.55 10.75
C ARG A 48 -6.20 -24.86 10.11
N LEU A 49 -4.97 -25.28 10.34
CA LEU A 49 -4.58 -26.67 10.14
C LEU A 49 -5.24 -27.54 11.22
N LEU A 50 -5.69 -28.75 10.88
CA LEU A 50 -6.39 -29.65 11.82
C LEU A 50 -5.51 -30.00 13.05
N ASN A 51 -4.21 -30.13 12.84
CA ASN A 51 -3.18 -30.40 13.85
C ASN A 51 -2.68 -29.14 14.58
N GLU A 52 -3.22 -27.96 14.27
CA GLU A 52 -2.95 -26.71 14.97
C GLU A 52 -4.20 -26.24 15.72
N ASP A 53 -4.00 -25.71 16.94
CA ASP A 53 -5.07 -25.12 17.75
C ASP A 53 -5.31 -23.64 17.40
N LYS A 54 -4.48 -23.04 16.56
CA LYS A 54 -4.54 -21.62 16.20
C LYS A 54 -5.45 -21.40 15.00
N ILE A 55 -6.59 -20.76 15.24
CA ILE A 55 -7.44 -20.21 14.17
C ILE A 55 -6.87 -18.87 13.72
N GLN A 56 -6.75 -18.70 12.41
CA GLN A 56 -6.28 -17.47 11.77
C GLN A 56 -7.41 -16.88 10.93
N ASN A 57 -7.57 -15.56 10.96
CA ASN A 57 -8.43 -14.86 10.00
C ASN A 57 -7.64 -14.74 8.70
N ILE A 58 -8.14 -15.32 7.62
CA ILE A 58 -7.48 -15.31 6.31
C ILE A 58 -8.15 -14.37 5.32
N ALA A 59 -9.39 -13.95 5.58
CA ALA A 59 -10.06 -12.93 4.80
C ALA A 59 -11.16 -12.23 5.61
N ILE A 60 -11.44 -10.99 5.25
CA ILE A 60 -12.64 -10.24 5.64
C ILE A 60 -13.39 -9.90 4.36
N LEU A 61 -14.66 -10.24 4.31
CA LEU A 61 -15.49 -10.13 3.11
C LEU A 61 -16.70 -9.23 3.39
N PRO A 62 -17.17 -8.49 2.38
CA PRO A 62 -18.30 -7.58 2.54
C PRO A 62 -19.60 -8.33 2.86
N VAL A 63 -20.61 -7.58 3.30
CA VAL A 63 -22.00 -8.05 3.50
C VAL A 63 -22.51 -8.86 2.29
N ASN A 64 -23.35 -9.86 2.54
CA ASN A 64 -23.87 -10.79 1.52
C ASN A 64 -22.83 -11.66 0.78
N SER A 65 -21.55 -11.65 1.17
CA SER A 65 -20.58 -12.59 0.57
C SER A 65 -20.98 -14.02 0.85
N GLN A 66 -20.86 -14.90 -0.16
CA GLN A 66 -21.24 -16.32 -0.08
C GLN A 66 -20.11 -17.26 -0.53
N GLU A 67 -18.95 -16.73 -0.93
CA GLU A 67 -17.82 -17.53 -1.38
C GLU A 67 -16.46 -16.87 -1.12
N TYR A 68 -15.42 -17.70 -1.06
CA TYR A 68 -14.02 -17.34 -0.91
C TYR A 68 -13.12 -18.44 -1.51
N ASN A 69 -12.03 -18.07 -2.20
CA ASN A 69 -11.08 -19.03 -2.76
C ASN A 69 -9.78 -19.02 -1.95
N ASP A 70 -9.44 -20.14 -1.32
CA ASP A 70 -8.14 -20.33 -0.67
C ASP A 70 -7.17 -20.99 -1.64
N LEU A 71 -6.08 -20.30 -2.00
CA LEU A 71 -5.14 -20.71 -3.06
C LEU A 71 -3.84 -21.35 -2.54
N ASP A 72 -3.60 -21.24 -1.23
CA ASP A 72 -2.34 -21.62 -0.58
C ASP A 72 -2.54 -22.86 0.29
N LEU A 73 -2.86 -23.98 -0.37
CA LEU A 73 -3.09 -25.25 0.30
C LEU A 73 -2.05 -26.28 -0.08
N VAL A 74 -1.49 -26.91 0.95
CA VAL A 74 -0.55 -28.01 0.80
C VAL A 74 -1.34 -29.31 0.65
N SER A 75 -1.01 -30.10 -0.37
CA SER A 75 -1.57 -31.45 -0.53
C SER A 75 -1.32 -32.31 0.70
N ASN A 76 -2.26 -33.21 1.02
CA ASN A 76 -2.28 -34.05 2.21
C ASN A 76 -2.54 -33.34 3.55
N GLU A 77 -2.60 -32.02 3.59
CA GLU A 77 -2.98 -31.31 4.81
C GLU A 77 -4.50 -31.23 4.96
N THR A 78 -4.97 -31.22 6.21
CA THR A 78 -6.39 -31.00 6.52
C THR A 78 -6.58 -29.60 7.04
N TYR A 79 -7.34 -28.80 6.31
CA TYR A 79 -7.67 -27.43 6.69
C TYR A 79 -9.11 -27.37 7.20
N CYS A 80 -9.31 -26.72 8.34
CA CYS A 80 -10.61 -26.46 8.94
C CYS A 80 -10.96 -24.99 8.78
N TYR A 81 -12.16 -24.73 8.28
CA TYR A 81 -12.69 -23.40 8.03
C TYR A 81 -13.89 -23.10 8.91
N ARG A 82 -14.05 -21.83 9.26
CA ARG A 82 -15.26 -21.28 9.88
C ARG A 82 -15.57 -19.94 9.25
N ILE A 83 -16.86 -19.65 9.12
CA ILE A 83 -17.34 -18.36 8.64
C ILE A 83 -17.97 -17.61 9.82
N THR A 84 -17.46 -16.43 10.12
CA THR A 84 -17.96 -15.58 11.20
C THR A 84 -18.60 -14.34 10.63
N ALA A 85 -19.93 -14.27 10.65
CA ALA A 85 -20.64 -13.03 10.40
C ALA A 85 -20.43 -12.09 11.58
N PHE A 86 -20.16 -10.81 11.33
CA PHE A 86 -19.98 -9.83 12.40
C PHE A 86 -20.78 -8.57 12.11
N ASN A 87 -21.20 -7.89 13.18
CA ASN A 87 -21.69 -6.52 13.13
C ASN A 87 -21.33 -5.79 14.43
N LYS A 88 -21.71 -4.51 14.55
CA LYS A 88 -21.53 -3.72 15.78
C LYS A 88 -22.11 -4.35 17.05
N ALA A 89 -23.10 -5.25 16.94
CA ALA A 89 -23.72 -5.93 18.08
C ALA A 89 -23.02 -7.23 18.49
N GLY A 90 -22.11 -7.76 17.66
CA GLY A 90 -21.32 -8.94 17.98
C GLY A 90 -21.05 -9.84 16.78
N MET A 91 -20.63 -11.08 17.08
CA MET A 91 -20.20 -12.06 16.08
C MET A 91 -21.05 -13.33 16.15
N GLY A 92 -21.47 -13.83 14.99
CA GLY A 92 -22.16 -15.10 14.79
C GLY A 92 -21.30 -16.07 14.01
N LYS A 93 -20.86 -17.15 14.64
CA LYS A 93 -19.90 -18.11 14.09
C LYS A 93 -20.59 -19.34 13.51
N SER A 94 -20.12 -19.84 12.37
CA SER A 94 -20.54 -21.14 11.82
C SER A 94 -19.95 -22.31 12.63
N ASP A 95 -20.45 -23.51 12.35
CA ASP A 95 -19.72 -24.74 12.72
C ASP A 95 -18.43 -24.81 11.89
N GLU A 96 -17.39 -25.47 12.42
CA GLU A 96 -16.17 -25.73 11.66
C GLU A 96 -16.42 -26.79 10.59
N PHE A 97 -15.88 -26.57 9.39
CA PHE A 97 -15.86 -27.55 8.31
C PHE A 97 -14.42 -27.87 7.91
N CYS A 98 -14.02 -29.14 7.97
CA CYS A 98 -12.66 -29.56 7.65
C CYS A 98 -12.59 -30.34 6.33
N TYR A 99 -11.54 -30.09 5.55
CA TYR A 99 -11.29 -30.74 4.27
C TYR A 99 -9.81 -31.13 4.14
N GLN A 100 -9.57 -32.41 3.83
CA GLN A 100 -8.25 -32.92 3.53
C GLN A 100 -7.96 -32.73 2.04
N VAL A 101 -6.88 -32.03 1.72
CA VAL A 101 -6.45 -31.81 0.34
C VAL A 101 -5.93 -33.14 -0.24
N PRO A 102 -6.50 -33.66 -1.34
CA PRO A 102 -6.07 -34.94 -1.91
C PRO A 102 -4.59 -34.96 -2.33
N THR A 103 -3.97 -36.14 -2.26
CA THR A 103 -2.56 -36.38 -2.62
C THR A 103 -2.34 -36.79 -4.07
N ASP A 104 -3.34 -36.68 -4.94
CA ASP A 104 -3.33 -37.36 -6.24
C ASP A 104 -2.29 -36.79 -7.22
N PHE A 105 -1.09 -37.36 -7.17
CA PHE A 105 -0.27 -37.61 -8.35
C PHE A 105 -0.67 -38.98 -8.92
N ILE A 106 -1.31 -38.99 -10.08
CA ILE A 106 -1.28 -40.18 -10.94
C ILE A 106 -0.28 -39.91 -12.05
N THR A 107 0.84 -40.63 -11.97
CA THR A 107 1.62 -41.05 -13.13
C THR A 107 0.71 -41.80 -14.10
N ASP A 108 0.58 -41.36 -15.35
CA ASP A 108 0.38 -42.29 -16.45
C ASP A 108 0.95 -41.69 -17.74
N GLU A 109 2.05 -42.28 -18.18
CA GLU A 109 2.46 -42.32 -19.58
C GLU A 109 1.41 -43.12 -20.38
N ASP A 110 1.12 -42.62 -21.58
CA ASP A 110 0.68 -43.36 -22.76
C ASP A 110 -0.72 -44.02 -22.78
N THR A 111 -1.65 -43.39 -23.52
CA THR A 111 -2.16 -44.03 -24.76
C THR A 111 -2.94 -43.02 -25.61
N ALA A 112 -2.32 -42.59 -26.69
CA ALA A 112 -3.02 -42.04 -27.84
C ALA A 112 -3.57 -43.19 -28.71
N ALA A 113 -4.89 -43.28 -28.89
CA ALA A 113 -5.49 -43.82 -30.12
C ALA A 113 -7.00 -43.55 -30.20
N ASN A 114 -7.36 -42.70 -31.18
CA ASN A 114 -8.41 -42.96 -32.16
C ASN A 114 -9.88 -43.05 -31.66
N GLN A 115 -10.69 -42.03 -31.97
CA GLN A 115 -11.77 -42.14 -32.97
C GLN A 115 -12.45 -40.77 -33.22
N VAL A 116 -12.39 -40.37 -34.48
CA VAL A 116 -13.23 -39.36 -35.13
C VAL A 116 -14.67 -39.89 -35.18
N THR A 117 -15.65 -39.07 -34.80
CA THR A 117 -16.95 -38.99 -35.51
C THR A 117 -17.61 -37.64 -35.26
N ALA A 118 -17.88 -36.94 -36.35
CA ALA A 118 -18.65 -35.71 -36.43
C ALA A 118 -20.15 -35.97 -36.26
N VAL A 119 -20.87 -35.01 -35.69
CA VAL A 119 -22.28 -34.72 -36.02
C VAL A 119 -22.48 -33.20 -36.03
N ASP A 120 -22.75 -32.68 -37.22
CA ASP A 120 -23.34 -31.36 -37.48
C ASP A 120 -24.73 -31.25 -36.82
N GLN A 121 -25.09 -30.06 -36.29
CA GLN A 121 -26.23 -29.27 -36.81
C GLN A 121 -26.44 -27.94 -36.05
N VAL A 122 -26.10 -26.86 -36.77
CA VAL A 122 -26.72 -25.52 -36.90
C VAL A 122 -28.03 -25.25 -36.13
N ILE A 123 -28.07 -24.15 -35.34
CA ILE A 123 -29.12 -23.09 -35.28
C ILE A 123 -28.42 -21.81 -34.79
N ALA A 124 -28.03 -20.90 -35.69
CA ALA A 124 -28.67 -19.62 -36.04
C ALA A 124 -28.15 -18.42 -35.21
N ALA A 125 -27.88 -17.34 -35.94
CA ALA A 125 -27.36 -16.08 -35.45
C ALA A 125 -28.24 -15.45 -34.38
N ASP A 126 -27.60 -14.89 -33.35
CA ASP A 126 -28.14 -13.72 -32.67
C ASP A 126 -27.08 -12.61 -32.69
N GLN A 127 -27.48 -11.50 -33.28
CA GLN A 127 -26.76 -10.23 -33.34
C GLN A 127 -27.35 -9.36 -32.24
N ASP A 128 -27.06 -9.67 -30.98
CA ASP A 128 -27.21 -8.73 -29.88
C ASP A 128 -26.56 -9.31 -28.61
N THR A 129 -25.63 -8.57 -28.01
CA THR A 129 -25.08 -8.66 -26.63
C THR A 129 -23.63 -8.16 -26.59
N ALA A 130 -23.42 -6.94 -27.08
CA ALA A 130 -22.33 -6.09 -26.60
C ALA A 130 -22.92 -5.12 -25.56
N ALA A 131 -23.37 -5.65 -24.43
CA ALA A 131 -23.79 -4.89 -23.25
C ALA A 131 -23.74 -5.81 -22.02
N GLU A 132 -23.12 -5.33 -20.94
CA GLU A 132 -22.98 -5.97 -19.62
C GLU A 132 -21.96 -7.13 -19.47
N GLN A 133 -20.68 -6.85 -19.74
CA GLN A 133 -19.60 -7.51 -18.99
C GLN A 133 -19.19 -6.55 -17.87
N GLY A 134 -19.75 -6.73 -16.68
CA GLY A 134 -19.28 -6.02 -15.48
C GLY A 134 -17.83 -6.38 -15.19
N ILE A 135 -17.09 -5.52 -14.49
CA ILE A 135 -15.67 -5.74 -14.15
C ILE A 135 -15.47 -7.05 -13.38
N SER A 136 -16.50 -7.50 -12.65
CA SER A 136 -16.55 -8.78 -11.93
C SER A 136 -16.47 -10.03 -12.82
N SER A 137 -16.72 -9.94 -14.13
CA SER A 137 -16.53 -11.07 -15.06
C SER A 137 -15.14 -11.10 -15.72
N VAL A 138 -14.31 -10.08 -15.49
CA VAL A 138 -12.97 -9.98 -16.08
C VAL A 138 -11.99 -10.83 -15.29
N LYS A 139 -11.43 -11.86 -15.95
CA LYS A 139 -10.46 -12.76 -15.34
C LYS A 139 -9.10 -12.08 -15.19
N PHE A 140 -8.62 -11.99 -13.95
CA PHE A 140 -7.25 -11.60 -13.63
C PHE A 140 -6.24 -12.57 -14.27
N THR A 141 -5.18 -12.03 -14.88
CA THR A 141 -4.04 -12.78 -15.41
C THR A 141 -2.74 -12.05 -15.10
N GLY A 142 -1.65 -12.80 -15.00
CA GLY A 142 -0.33 -12.24 -14.75
C GLY A 142 -0.02 -12.07 -13.27
N LYS A 143 0.91 -11.16 -12.97
CA LYS A 143 1.30 -10.72 -11.64
C LYS A 143 0.91 -9.27 -11.44
N VAL A 144 0.64 -8.92 -10.18
CA VAL A 144 0.42 -7.54 -9.77
C VAL A 144 1.11 -7.26 -8.44
N VAL A 145 1.66 -6.07 -8.30
CA VAL A 145 2.16 -5.51 -7.04
C VAL A 145 1.55 -4.12 -6.89
N LEU A 146 1.04 -3.84 -5.69
CA LEU A 146 0.50 -2.55 -5.30
C LEU A 146 1.45 -1.85 -4.32
N SER A 147 1.55 -0.55 -4.45
CA SER A 147 2.12 0.33 -3.44
C SER A 147 1.46 1.69 -3.54
N HIS A 148 1.32 2.39 -2.41
CA HIS A 148 0.87 3.77 -2.39
C HIS A 148 1.90 4.67 -1.71
N GLU A 149 1.88 5.95 -2.09
CA GLU A 149 2.62 7.02 -1.44
C GLU A 149 1.65 8.19 -1.20
N ILE A 150 1.72 8.81 -0.03
CA ILE A 150 1.07 10.10 0.21
C ILE A 150 2.00 11.17 -0.33
N ILE A 151 1.48 11.97 -1.25
CA ILE A 151 2.26 12.96 -1.98
C ILE A 151 1.83 14.37 -1.59
N ALA A 152 2.70 15.35 -1.82
CA ALA A 152 2.30 16.75 -1.81
C ALA A 152 1.15 16.99 -2.80
N GLN A 153 0.36 18.04 -2.56
CA GLN A 153 -0.69 18.42 -3.51
C GLN A 153 -0.07 18.72 -4.88
N VAL A 154 -0.34 17.86 -5.86
CA VAL A 154 0.25 18.02 -7.19
C VAL A 154 -0.62 18.90 -8.07
N VAL A 155 -0.32 20.19 -8.07
CA VAL A 155 -1.00 21.17 -8.92
C VAL A 155 -0.60 20.97 -10.38
N ASP A 156 0.70 20.76 -10.67
CA ASP A 156 1.23 20.66 -12.04
C ASP A 156 1.98 19.32 -12.25
N LEU A 157 1.31 18.34 -12.86
CA LEU A 157 1.82 17.02 -13.22
C LEU A 157 2.42 17.03 -14.64
N GLU A 158 3.75 17.06 -14.75
CA GLU A 158 4.44 16.95 -16.03
C GLU A 158 4.41 15.50 -16.55
N ILE A 159 3.55 15.26 -17.55
CA ILE A 159 3.36 13.96 -18.21
C ILE A 159 4.44 13.69 -19.25
N GLY A 160 4.95 14.72 -19.91
CA GLY A 160 5.93 14.60 -20.98
C GLY A 160 5.45 13.70 -22.12
N GLU A 161 6.24 12.66 -22.44
CA GLU A 161 5.90 11.65 -23.45
C GLU A 161 5.09 10.48 -22.88
N LYS A 162 4.61 10.49 -21.63
CA LYS A 162 3.85 9.36 -21.07
C LYS A 162 2.41 9.31 -21.59
N THR A 163 1.77 8.14 -21.46
CA THR A 163 0.32 8.00 -21.74
C THR A 163 -0.47 8.41 -20.50
N LEU A 164 -1.50 9.24 -20.68
CA LEU A 164 -2.44 9.64 -19.62
C LEU A 164 -3.86 9.21 -20.00
N TYR A 165 -4.59 8.68 -19.02
CA TYR A 165 -6.04 8.52 -19.06
C TYR A 165 -6.65 9.37 -17.94
N SER A 166 -7.45 10.35 -18.32
CA SER A 166 -8.19 11.18 -17.37
C SER A 166 -9.42 10.41 -16.86
N PHE A 167 -9.74 10.54 -15.58
CA PHE A 167 -11.02 10.08 -15.05
C PHE A 167 -12.09 11.16 -15.08
N LYS A 168 -11.67 12.43 -15.19
CA LYS A 168 -12.59 13.55 -15.30
C LYS A 168 -13.28 13.58 -16.67
N SER A 169 -12.56 13.19 -17.71
CA SER A 169 -13.03 13.24 -19.09
C SER A 169 -12.64 11.97 -19.85
N ASP A 170 -13.29 11.68 -20.97
CA ASP A 170 -12.87 10.58 -21.88
C ASP A 170 -11.55 10.88 -22.61
N LEU A 171 -10.75 11.85 -22.14
CA LEU A 171 -9.48 12.21 -22.72
C LEU A 171 -8.44 11.14 -22.40
N ALA A 172 -7.77 10.68 -23.45
CA ALA A 172 -6.53 9.95 -23.33
C ALA A 172 -5.45 10.57 -24.21
N TYR A 173 -4.29 10.84 -23.62
CA TYR A 173 -3.17 11.52 -24.24
C TYR A 173 -2.01 10.55 -24.51
N ASN A 174 -1.36 10.72 -25.66
CA ASN A 174 -0.21 9.94 -26.12
C ASN A 174 -0.37 8.42 -25.98
N GLN A 175 -1.49 7.87 -26.42
CA GLN A 175 -1.80 6.44 -26.34
C GLN A 175 -0.86 5.53 -27.13
N GLU A 176 -0.06 6.09 -28.06
CA GLU A 176 0.93 5.33 -28.84
C GLU A 176 2.21 5.03 -28.06
N TYR A 177 2.39 5.65 -26.88
CA TYR A 177 3.60 5.50 -26.08
C TYR A 177 3.69 4.13 -25.38
N THR A 178 2.54 3.57 -24.99
CA THR A 178 2.43 2.21 -24.48
C THR A 178 1.40 1.40 -25.29
N LYS A 179 1.53 0.08 -25.25
CA LYS A 179 0.50 -0.84 -25.79
C LYS A 179 -0.50 -1.29 -24.74
N ASP A 180 -0.25 -0.96 -23.47
CA ASP A 180 -1.13 -1.30 -22.36
C ASP A 180 -2.26 -0.27 -22.28
N THR A 181 -3.43 -0.70 -21.85
CA THR A 181 -4.64 0.15 -21.92
C THR A 181 -5.44 0.13 -20.64
N LEU A 182 -6.11 1.25 -20.36
CA LEU A 182 -7.19 1.34 -19.38
C LEU A 182 -8.53 1.07 -20.07
N ASN A 183 -9.26 0.05 -19.62
CA ASN A 183 -10.57 -0.31 -20.14
C ASN A 183 -11.61 -0.40 -19.04
N ASN A 184 -12.89 -0.32 -19.43
CA ASN A 184 -14.03 -0.52 -18.54
C ASN A 184 -13.98 0.34 -17.27
N SER A 185 -13.50 1.58 -17.34
CA SER A 185 -13.56 2.49 -16.21
C SER A 185 -15.01 2.86 -15.90
N SER A 186 -15.44 2.58 -14.68
CA SER A 186 -16.81 2.83 -14.23
C SER A 186 -16.82 3.34 -12.79
N PHE A 187 -17.60 4.37 -12.55
CA PHE A 187 -17.88 4.88 -11.22
C PHE A 187 -19.23 4.36 -10.72
N THR A 188 -19.28 4.00 -9.45
CA THR A 188 -20.52 3.70 -8.72
C THR A 188 -20.70 4.76 -7.63
N ALA A 189 -21.80 5.51 -7.67
CA ALA A 189 -22.17 6.50 -6.65
C ALA A 189 -23.56 6.18 -6.08
N ASN A 190 -23.66 5.09 -5.30
CA ASN A 190 -24.93 4.66 -4.73
C ASN A 190 -25.49 5.67 -3.70
N VAL A 191 -24.63 6.50 -3.10
CA VAL A 191 -25.02 7.61 -2.23
C VAL A 191 -24.31 8.89 -2.69
N GLY A 192 -25.04 9.73 -3.43
CA GLY A 192 -24.55 10.98 -4.01
C GLY A 192 -24.52 10.95 -5.54
N GLU A 193 -23.81 11.91 -6.14
CA GLU A 193 -23.55 11.95 -7.58
C GLU A 193 -22.04 11.98 -7.81
N ILE A 194 -21.57 11.37 -8.89
CA ILE A 194 -20.21 11.62 -9.37
C ILE A 194 -20.14 13.04 -9.89
N ARG A 195 -19.19 13.82 -9.39
CA ARG A 195 -18.96 15.20 -9.81
C ARG A 195 -17.66 15.31 -10.57
N TYR A 196 -17.70 15.98 -11.70
CA TYR A 196 -16.55 16.27 -12.53
C TYR A 196 -16.21 17.75 -12.37
N SER A 197 -14.97 18.07 -11.98
CA SER A 197 -14.53 19.46 -11.79
C SER A 197 -13.32 19.76 -12.66
N ASN A 198 -13.25 20.99 -13.19
CA ASN A 198 -12.08 21.56 -13.87
C ASN A 198 -11.37 22.52 -12.88
N GLU A 199 -10.82 21.96 -11.82
CA GLU A 199 -10.09 22.72 -10.79
C GLU A 199 -8.63 22.30 -10.78
N ASP A 200 -7.74 23.25 -10.49
CA ASP A 200 -6.28 23.08 -10.54
C ASP A 200 -5.73 22.25 -9.36
N TYR A 201 -6.55 21.39 -8.75
CA TYR A 201 -6.05 20.39 -7.79
C TYR A 201 -5.19 19.32 -8.48
N PHE A 202 -5.40 19.13 -9.79
CA PHE A 202 -4.59 18.31 -10.68
C PHE A 202 -4.54 18.97 -12.05
N SER A 203 -3.39 19.42 -12.53
CA SER A 203 -3.17 19.89 -13.90
C SER A 203 -2.12 19.02 -14.56
N PHE A 204 -2.50 18.26 -15.57
CA PHE A 204 -1.59 17.44 -16.37
C PHE A 204 -1.01 18.28 -17.50
N GLN A 205 0.32 18.31 -17.64
CA GLN A 205 1.02 19.20 -18.57
C GLN A 205 2.07 18.44 -19.40
N ASN A 206 2.40 18.98 -20.57
CA ASN A 206 3.58 18.59 -21.33
C ASN A 206 4.34 19.85 -21.76
N GLN A 207 5.60 19.93 -21.35
CA GLN A 207 6.47 21.09 -21.54
C GLN A 207 5.83 22.38 -21.03
N GLY A 208 5.14 22.31 -19.89
CA GLY A 208 4.42 23.43 -19.28
C GLY A 208 3.15 23.87 -20.03
N VAL A 209 2.66 23.08 -20.98
CA VAL A 209 1.37 23.29 -21.65
C VAL A 209 0.35 22.32 -21.08
N GLU A 210 -0.75 22.84 -20.55
CA GLU A 210 -1.86 22.03 -20.01
C GLU A 210 -2.47 21.10 -21.08
N ILE A 211 -2.56 19.82 -20.73
CA ILE A 211 -3.22 18.74 -21.46
C ILE A 211 -4.66 18.58 -20.95
N ASP A 212 -4.82 18.44 -19.64
CA ASP A 212 -6.12 18.35 -18.94
C ASP A 212 -5.95 18.80 -17.49
N ASN A 213 -7.01 19.31 -16.88
CA ASN A 213 -7.03 19.62 -15.45
C ASN A 213 -8.29 19.07 -14.77
N GLY A 214 -8.19 18.82 -13.47
CA GLY A 214 -9.31 18.42 -12.63
C GLY A 214 -9.45 16.91 -12.41
N TYR A 215 -10.64 16.51 -11.96
CA TYR A 215 -10.88 15.18 -11.40
C TYR A 215 -12.36 14.79 -11.42
N ALA A 216 -12.62 13.48 -11.32
CA ALA A 216 -13.91 12.94 -10.92
C ALA A 216 -13.94 12.76 -9.39
N SER A 217 -15.05 13.09 -8.73
CA SER A 217 -15.17 12.99 -7.28
C SER A 217 -16.47 12.35 -6.83
N MET A 218 -16.41 11.68 -5.69
CA MET A 218 -17.54 11.03 -5.05
C MET A 218 -17.45 11.19 -3.53
N ALA A 219 -18.60 11.16 -2.85
CA ALA A 219 -18.63 11.21 -1.39
C ALA A 219 -17.86 10.03 -0.78
N PHE A 220 -17.19 10.25 0.35
CA PHE A 220 -16.49 9.21 1.10
C PHE A 220 -17.52 8.29 1.78
N ASN A 221 -17.94 7.25 1.07
CA ASN A 221 -19.03 6.36 1.44
C ASN A 221 -18.76 4.95 0.94
N SER A 222 -18.99 3.95 1.79
CA SER A 222 -18.73 2.54 1.52
C SER A 222 -19.47 1.95 0.32
N ASN A 223 -20.54 2.59 -0.14
CA ASN A 223 -21.28 2.17 -1.33
C ASN A 223 -20.79 2.86 -2.62
N ASN A 224 -19.85 3.80 -2.52
CA ASN A 224 -19.25 4.48 -3.66
C ASN A 224 -17.92 3.81 -4.03
N SER A 225 -17.66 3.65 -5.31
CA SER A 225 -16.43 3.03 -5.80
C SER A 225 -16.03 3.49 -7.20
N LEU A 226 -14.75 3.36 -7.50
CA LEU A 226 -14.20 3.40 -8.85
C LEU A 226 -13.72 2.00 -9.21
N SER A 227 -14.00 1.55 -10.42
CA SER A 227 -13.48 0.28 -10.92
C SER A 227 -13.00 0.44 -12.35
N PHE A 228 -11.93 -0.25 -12.72
CA PHE A 228 -11.40 -0.26 -14.09
C PHE A 228 -10.60 -1.54 -14.34
N VAL A 229 -10.18 -1.75 -15.58
CA VAL A 229 -9.35 -2.89 -15.98
C VAL A 229 -8.09 -2.38 -16.65
N LEU A 230 -6.94 -2.74 -16.09
CA LEU A 230 -5.65 -2.61 -16.77
C LEU A 230 -5.44 -3.81 -17.68
N GLN A 231 -5.06 -3.58 -18.93
CA GLN A 231 -4.73 -4.65 -19.87
C GLN A 231 -3.28 -4.55 -20.29
N GLY A 232 -2.46 -5.45 -19.75
CA GLY A 232 -1.04 -5.56 -20.04
C GLY A 232 -0.75 -6.47 -21.23
N THR A 233 0.37 -6.22 -21.88
CA THR A 233 0.83 -6.99 -23.05
C THR A 233 1.65 -8.25 -22.72
N GLY A 234 1.82 -8.60 -21.45
CA GLY A 234 2.68 -9.70 -20.99
C GLY A 234 4.02 -9.25 -20.40
N ASN A 235 4.37 -7.96 -20.54
CA ASN A 235 5.59 -7.37 -20.02
C ASN A 235 5.28 -6.57 -18.75
N LYS A 236 6.25 -6.51 -17.82
CA LYS A 236 6.13 -5.73 -16.57
C LYS A 236 6.01 -4.24 -16.88
N GLN A 237 5.01 -3.60 -16.28
CA GLN A 237 4.65 -2.20 -16.50
C GLN A 237 4.17 -1.55 -15.21
N THR A 238 4.22 -0.22 -15.15
CA THR A 238 3.70 0.55 -14.01
C THR A 238 2.61 1.50 -14.49
N ALA A 239 1.43 1.40 -13.89
CA ALA A 239 0.36 2.38 -13.98
C ALA A 239 0.30 3.16 -12.67
N ARG A 240 0.56 4.47 -12.73
CA ARG A 240 0.49 5.36 -11.58
C ARG A 240 -0.83 6.11 -11.56
N LEU A 241 -1.66 5.86 -10.55
CA LEU A 241 -2.93 6.53 -10.30
C LEU A 241 -2.73 7.73 -9.39
N TYR A 242 -3.24 8.90 -9.78
CA TYR A 242 -3.26 10.10 -8.94
C TYR A 242 -4.66 10.33 -8.37
N MET A 243 -4.74 10.52 -7.06
CA MET A 243 -5.99 10.74 -6.34
C MET A 243 -5.81 11.67 -5.13
N GLN A 244 -6.92 12.21 -4.62
CA GLN A 244 -6.96 12.98 -3.38
C GLN A 244 -8.15 12.51 -2.55
N ALA A 245 -8.02 12.51 -1.24
CA ALA A 245 -9.17 12.27 -0.38
C ALA A 245 -9.07 13.12 0.89
N GLY A 246 -10.23 13.59 1.34
CA GLY A 246 -10.35 14.35 2.57
C GLY A 246 -11.48 13.79 3.40
N VAL A 247 -11.30 13.75 4.72
CA VAL A 247 -12.28 13.19 5.65
C VAL A 247 -12.54 14.20 6.75
N TRP A 248 -13.78 14.69 6.86
CA TRP A 248 -14.20 15.62 7.90
C TRP A 248 -14.67 14.87 9.15
N SER A 249 -13.75 14.13 9.76
CA SER A 249 -13.99 13.32 10.95
C SER A 249 -12.80 13.36 11.90
N ASP A 250 -13.06 13.16 13.18
CA ASP A 250 -12.09 12.91 14.25
C ASP A 250 -11.63 11.44 14.33
N GLU A 251 -12.19 10.58 13.47
CA GLU A 251 -11.87 9.16 13.37
C GLU A 251 -11.07 8.89 12.09
N GLN A 252 -10.09 7.99 12.18
CA GLN A 252 -9.39 7.46 11.02
C GLN A 252 -10.36 6.80 10.04
N SER A 253 -9.98 6.80 8.77
CA SER A 253 -10.79 6.24 7.69
C SER A 253 -9.89 5.59 6.65
N ASN A 254 -10.37 4.57 5.97
CA ASN A 254 -9.58 3.81 5.03
C ASN A 254 -10.15 3.86 3.61
N ILE A 255 -9.26 3.89 2.63
CA ILE A 255 -9.54 3.58 1.23
C ILE A 255 -8.93 2.20 0.96
N ILE A 256 -9.72 1.32 0.35
CA ILE A 256 -9.33 -0.04 0.00
C ILE A 256 -9.13 -0.08 -1.50
N VAL A 257 -7.94 -0.50 -1.92
CA VAL A 257 -7.57 -0.68 -3.32
C VAL A 257 -7.30 -2.15 -3.58
N THR A 258 -8.17 -2.77 -4.34
CA THR A 258 -8.02 -4.16 -4.79
C THR A 258 -7.56 -4.17 -6.24
N ALA A 259 -6.46 -4.85 -6.56
CA ALA A 259 -6.01 -5.08 -7.92
C ALA A 259 -5.67 -6.55 -8.12
N GLY A 260 -6.46 -7.24 -8.94
CA GLY A 260 -6.35 -8.69 -9.08
C GLY A 260 -6.57 -9.41 -7.74
N ASP A 261 -5.50 -10.01 -7.21
CA ASP A 261 -5.46 -10.69 -5.91
C ASP A 261 -4.80 -9.86 -4.78
N GLN A 262 -4.26 -8.68 -5.09
CA GLN A 262 -3.63 -7.80 -4.12
C GLN A 262 -4.64 -6.82 -3.52
N VAL A 263 -4.47 -6.52 -2.24
CA VAL A 263 -5.25 -5.53 -1.51
C VAL A 263 -4.30 -4.59 -0.79
N GLU A 264 -4.47 -3.31 -1.05
CA GLU A 264 -3.77 -2.23 -0.36
C GLU A 264 -4.79 -1.41 0.45
N VAL A 265 -4.45 -1.09 1.70
CA VAL A 265 -5.28 -0.26 2.58
C VAL A 265 -4.56 1.05 2.82
N ILE A 266 -5.17 2.14 2.36
CA ILE A 266 -4.67 3.49 2.57
C ILE A 266 -5.41 4.08 3.76
N THR A 267 -4.71 4.24 4.88
CA THR A 267 -5.26 4.86 6.08
C THR A 267 -5.09 6.37 6.04
N LEU A 268 -6.22 7.08 6.08
CA LEU A 268 -6.24 8.53 6.22
C LEU A 268 -6.08 8.92 7.69
N PRO A 269 -5.14 9.83 8.01
CA PRO A 269 -5.02 10.44 9.31
C PRO A 269 -6.34 11.07 9.77
N ASN A 270 -6.55 11.16 11.08
CA ASN A 270 -7.70 11.84 11.63
C ASN A 270 -7.48 13.35 11.63
N GLY A 271 -8.12 14.05 10.71
CA GLY A 271 -7.98 15.49 10.61
C GLY A 271 -8.89 16.03 9.52
N TYR A 272 -9.41 17.24 9.73
CA TYR A 272 -10.27 17.93 8.77
C TYR A 272 -9.46 18.45 7.57
N ALA A 273 -8.73 17.56 6.89
CA ALA A 273 -7.72 17.88 5.90
C ALA A 273 -7.86 17.01 4.63
N TRP A 274 -7.22 17.48 3.56
CA TRP A 274 -7.07 16.76 2.30
C TRP A 274 -5.69 16.13 2.22
N HIS A 275 -5.64 14.92 1.67
CA HIS A 275 -4.42 14.16 1.44
C HIS A 275 -4.37 13.75 -0.03
N SER A 276 -3.24 14.01 -0.69
CA SER A 276 -3.00 13.57 -2.06
C SER A 276 -2.22 12.25 -2.05
N PHE A 277 -2.52 11.37 -3.00
CA PHE A 277 -1.92 10.04 -3.08
C PHE A 277 -1.52 9.74 -4.52
N ALA A 278 -0.39 9.03 -4.67
CA ALA A 278 -0.09 8.27 -5.86
C ALA A 278 -0.12 6.77 -5.53
N ILE A 279 -0.70 5.98 -6.43
CA ILE A 279 -0.77 4.53 -6.28
C ILE A 279 -0.11 3.92 -7.50
N ASP A 280 0.95 3.16 -7.28
CA ASP A 280 1.62 2.39 -8.30
C ASP A 280 1.03 1.00 -8.37
N ILE A 281 0.54 0.66 -9.56
CA ILE A 281 0.05 -0.67 -9.90
C ILE A 281 1.06 -1.23 -10.91
N VAL A 282 1.90 -2.14 -10.43
CA VAL A 282 2.88 -2.83 -11.28
C VAL A 282 2.27 -4.14 -11.75
N PHE A 283 2.13 -4.33 -13.06
CA PHE A 283 1.41 -5.48 -13.62
C PHE A 283 2.04 -5.98 -14.93
N ASP A 284 1.77 -7.25 -15.26
CA ASP A 284 2.21 -7.85 -16.55
C ASP A 284 1.08 -8.53 -17.35
N GLY A 285 -0.16 -8.49 -16.85
CA GLY A 285 -1.32 -9.12 -17.50
C GLY A 285 -2.60 -8.28 -17.42
N THR A 286 -3.75 -8.94 -17.39
CA THR A 286 -5.05 -8.26 -17.26
C THR A 286 -5.42 -8.14 -15.79
N VAL A 287 -5.56 -6.93 -15.28
CA VAL A 287 -5.81 -6.66 -13.86
C VAL A 287 -7.10 -5.87 -13.67
N PRO A 288 -8.16 -6.48 -13.11
CA PRO A 288 -9.30 -5.72 -12.61
C PRO A 288 -8.89 -4.97 -11.35
N VAL A 289 -9.21 -3.68 -11.29
CA VAL A 289 -8.94 -2.79 -10.16
C VAL A 289 -10.25 -2.25 -9.61
N HIS A 290 -10.39 -2.26 -8.29
CA HIS A 290 -11.54 -1.77 -7.55
C HIS A 290 -11.07 -0.91 -6.38
N ILE A 291 -11.61 0.31 -6.26
CA ILE A 291 -11.28 1.26 -5.21
C ILE A 291 -12.56 1.66 -4.50
N ALA A 292 -12.61 1.43 -3.19
CA ALA A 292 -13.74 1.73 -2.33
C ALA A 292 -13.28 2.36 -1.01
N THR A 293 -14.20 2.96 -0.27
CA THR A 293 -13.93 3.44 1.09
C THR A 293 -14.52 2.47 2.11
N GLU A 294 -13.90 2.32 3.28
CA GLU A 294 -14.38 1.36 4.30
C GLU A 294 -15.57 1.90 5.11
N SER A 295 -15.70 3.23 5.23
CA SER A 295 -16.68 3.86 6.13
C SER A 295 -17.43 5.00 5.48
N ASP A 296 -18.60 5.31 6.06
CA ASP A 296 -19.44 6.41 5.64
C ASP A 296 -19.08 7.68 6.42
N ARG A 297 -18.60 8.69 5.71
CA ARG A 297 -18.21 9.98 6.30
C ARG A 297 -19.05 11.11 5.73
N SER A 298 -19.43 12.04 6.60
CA SER A 298 -20.31 13.16 6.27
C SER A 298 -19.53 14.47 6.10
N GLY A 299 -20.23 15.59 5.89
CA GLY A 299 -19.59 16.89 5.71
C GLY A 299 -18.91 17.02 4.35
N TYR A 300 -17.65 17.47 4.34
CA TYR A 300 -16.85 17.63 3.12
C TYR A 300 -16.07 16.36 2.74
N SER A 301 -16.34 15.23 3.40
CA SER A 301 -15.60 13.99 3.17
C SER A 301 -15.81 13.46 1.74
N THR A 302 -14.74 13.35 0.96
CA THR A 302 -14.79 13.10 -0.48
C THR A 302 -13.53 12.40 -0.95
N VAL A 303 -13.66 11.58 -1.99
CA VAL A 303 -12.55 10.99 -2.75
C VAL A 303 -12.57 11.57 -4.16
N MET A 304 -11.42 12.00 -4.65
CA MET A 304 -11.16 12.58 -5.96
C MET A 304 -10.20 11.69 -6.75
N PHE A 305 -10.50 11.41 -8.00
CA PHE A 305 -9.69 10.61 -8.91
C PHE A 305 -9.33 11.46 -10.12
N ALA A 306 -8.04 11.72 -10.32
CA ALA A 306 -7.57 12.59 -11.39
C ALA A 306 -7.38 11.80 -12.69
N GLY A 307 -6.49 10.82 -12.67
CA GLY A 307 -6.15 10.03 -13.84
C GLY A 307 -5.06 9.00 -13.57
N ILE A 308 -4.80 8.17 -14.58
CA ILE A 308 -3.74 7.17 -14.59
C ILE A 308 -2.70 7.53 -15.64
N VAL A 309 -1.43 7.45 -15.25
CA VAL A 309 -0.29 7.65 -16.13
C VAL A 309 0.44 6.33 -16.30
N PHE A 310 0.66 5.92 -17.55
CA PHE A 310 1.48 4.74 -17.87
C PHE A 310 2.90 5.17 -18.20
N ASP A 311 3.86 4.55 -17.54
CA ASP A 311 5.26 4.64 -17.93
C ASP A 311 5.56 3.77 -19.15
N LYS A 312 6.67 4.06 -19.83
CA LYS A 312 7.13 3.21 -20.94
C LYS A 312 7.51 1.86 -20.37
N GLU A 313 7.39 0.84 -21.21
CA GLU A 313 8.03 -0.46 -21.03
C GLU A 313 9.41 -0.29 -20.37
N ASN A 314 9.44 -0.50 -19.05
CA ASN A 314 10.68 -0.60 -18.34
C ASN A 314 11.24 -1.95 -18.74
N LEU A 315 12.02 -1.96 -19.82
CA LEU A 315 13.13 -2.89 -19.94
C LEU A 315 14.05 -2.58 -18.76
N GLU A 316 13.70 -3.10 -17.59
CA GLU A 316 14.67 -3.21 -16.51
C GLU A 316 15.86 -3.94 -17.12
N LYS A 317 16.93 -3.16 -17.33
CA LYS A 317 18.28 -3.66 -17.37
C LYS A 317 18.36 -4.67 -16.23
N ASN A 318 18.52 -5.92 -16.62
CA ASN A 318 19.04 -6.96 -15.76
C ASN A 318 20.50 -6.60 -15.44
N THR A 319 20.70 -5.53 -14.69
CA THR A 319 21.88 -5.35 -13.86
C THR A 319 21.50 -5.98 -12.54
N SER A 320 21.91 -7.24 -12.39
CA SER A 320 22.18 -7.79 -11.07
C SER A 320 23.30 -6.94 -10.44
N VAL A 321 22.94 -5.76 -9.95
CA VAL A 321 23.54 -5.31 -8.71
C VAL A 321 22.81 -6.15 -7.69
N ALA A 322 23.53 -6.99 -6.95
CA ALA A 322 22.93 -7.63 -5.79
C ALA A 322 22.34 -6.50 -4.95
N SER A 323 21.00 -6.42 -4.89
CA SER A 323 20.35 -5.59 -3.90
C SER A 323 20.92 -6.03 -2.56
N PRO A 324 21.41 -5.10 -1.71
CA PRO A 324 21.80 -5.47 -0.37
C PRO A 324 20.62 -6.21 0.26
N VAL A 325 20.88 -7.37 0.87
CA VAL A 325 19.86 -8.12 1.58
C VAL A 325 19.53 -7.32 2.84
N PHE A 326 18.45 -6.54 2.80
CA PHE A 326 17.89 -5.89 3.97
C PHE A 326 17.25 -6.98 4.84
N ASN A 327 17.74 -7.16 6.07
CA ASN A 327 17.25 -8.18 6.98
C ASN A 327 16.30 -7.50 7.96
N TYR A 328 15.04 -7.26 7.61
CA TYR A 328 14.04 -6.66 8.53
C TYR A 328 14.34 -5.22 9.00
N ALA A 329 13.38 -4.32 8.77
CA ALA A 329 13.33 -3.01 9.41
C ALA A 329 11.86 -2.62 9.59
N ALA A 330 11.50 -2.04 10.73
CA ALA A 330 10.13 -1.65 11.02
C ALA A 330 10.08 -0.38 11.87
N PHE A 331 9.10 0.47 11.58
CA PHE A 331 8.68 1.54 12.48
C PHE A 331 8.07 0.94 13.74
N VAL A 332 8.50 1.42 14.92
CA VAL A 332 8.07 0.87 16.21
C VAL A 332 7.17 1.84 16.96
N ASP A 333 7.62 3.08 17.12
CA ASP A 333 6.94 4.07 17.96
C ASP A 333 7.29 5.51 17.55
N ILE A 334 6.40 6.44 17.90
CA ILE A 334 6.58 7.89 17.73
C ILE A 334 6.20 8.62 19.02
N ASP A 335 7.13 9.43 19.53
CA ASP A 335 6.85 10.44 20.55
C ASP A 335 6.81 11.83 19.89
N THR A 336 5.60 12.38 19.72
CA THR A 336 5.39 13.72 19.14
C THR A 336 5.58 14.87 20.14
N ASN A 337 5.84 14.56 21.42
CA ASN A 337 6.03 15.54 22.50
C ASN A 337 7.33 15.29 23.28
N PHE A 338 8.36 14.85 22.58
CA PHE A 338 9.66 14.56 23.14
C PHE A 338 10.27 15.82 23.79
N GLY A 339 10.72 15.73 25.04
CA GLY A 339 11.19 16.87 25.86
C GLY A 339 12.54 17.51 25.47
N ALA A 340 13.02 17.27 24.24
CA ALA A 340 14.26 17.79 23.64
C ALA A 340 15.58 17.47 24.36
N VAL A 341 15.56 16.67 25.44
CA VAL A 341 16.77 16.17 26.13
C VAL A 341 17.06 14.74 25.69
N ILE A 342 18.20 14.53 25.03
CA ILE A 342 18.65 13.22 24.54
C ILE A 342 19.68 12.68 25.53
N ASP A 343 19.34 11.62 26.27
CA ASP A 343 20.27 10.91 27.16
C ASP A 343 21.01 9.81 26.40
N THR A 344 22.32 9.97 26.27
CA THR A 344 23.19 9.05 25.52
C THR A 344 23.97 8.10 26.42
N THR A 345 23.76 8.13 27.74
CA THR A 345 24.58 7.40 28.73
C THR A 345 24.77 5.92 28.38
N ASP A 346 23.71 5.25 27.93
CA ASP A 346 23.71 3.81 27.64
C ASP A 346 23.55 3.47 26.13
N VAL A 347 23.67 4.45 25.24
CA VAL A 347 23.44 4.28 23.78
C VAL A 347 24.53 4.95 22.95
N THR A 348 24.77 4.45 21.73
CA THR A 348 25.64 5.17 20.78
C THR A 348 24.85 6.31 20.17
N PHE A 349 25.41 7.52 20.11
CA PHE A 349 24.74 8.67 19.49
C PHE A 349 25.57 9.29 18.38
N TYR A 350 24.90 9.64 17.28
CA TYR A 350 25.46 10.39 16.17
C TYR A 350 24.68 11.70 16.03
N THR A 351 25.37 12.81 16.31
CA THR A 351 24.79 14.16 16.20
C THR A 351 24.59 14.56 14.74
N ALA A 352 23.80 15.61 14.49
CA ALA A 352 23.65 16.19 13.16
C ALA A 352 24.93 16.86 12.59
N LYS A 353 26.01 16.90 13.38
CA LYS A 353 27.38 17.24 12.93
C LYS A 353 28.24 16.00 12.68
N ALA A 354 27.65 14.81 12.69
CA ALA A 354 28.32 13.51 12.63
C ALA A 354 29.38 13.30 13.75
N ILE A 355 29.28 14.04 14.86
CA ILE A 355 30.06 13.75 16.06
C ILE A 355 29.47 12.49 16.69
N LYS A 356 30.32 11.47 16.87
CA LYS A 356 29.99 10.19 17.49
C LYS A 356 30.29 10.22 18.98
N ASP A 357 29.33 9.87 19.80
CA ASP A 357 29.48 9.63 21.23
C ASP A 357 29.17 8.15 21.57
N ASN A 358 29.82 7.63 22.63
CA ASN A 358 29.60 6.26 23.14
C ASN A 358 29.66 5.13 22.09
N GLY A 359 30.49 5.31 21.06
CA GLY A 359 30.52 4.48 19.87
C GLY A 359 31.01 3.03 20.01
N GLN A 360 31.06 2.49 21.22
CA GLN A 360 31.36 1.09 21.56
C GLN A 360 30.14 0.37 22.17
N LEU A 361 29.04 1.08 22.42
CA LEU A 361 27.87 0.52 23.12
C LEU A 361 26.87 -0.19 22.21
N SER A 362 26.95 0.03 20.89
CA SER A 362 26.11 -0.66 19.91
C SER A 362 26.95 -1.51 18.97
N ASN A 363 26.38 -2.65 18.59
CA ASN A 363 26.91 -3.53 17.54
C ASN A 363 26.50 -3.02 16.13
N ALA A 364 25.59 -2.07 16.04
CA ALA A 364 25.27 -1.38 14.82
C ALA A 364 26.12 -0.12 14.62
N SER A 365 26.32 0.23 13.35
CA SER A 365 27.21 1.30 12.93
C SER A 365 26.55 2.21 11.91
N LEU A 366 26.82 3.51 12.03
CA LEU A 366 26.39 4.51 11.06
C LEU A 366 27.32 4.45 9.84
N GLN A 367 26.75 4.12 8.69
CA GLN A 367 27.42 4.13 7.40
C GLN A 367 27.31 5.52 6.75
N ASN A 368 26.15 6.15 6.88
CA ASN A 368 25.91 7.49 6.34
C ASN A 368 24.93 8.27 7.22
N LEU A 369 25.20 9.57 7.39
CA LEU A 369 24.24 10.57 7.86
C LEU A 369 24.49 11.83 7.03
N SER A 370 23.60 12.09 6.08
CA SER A 370 23.66 13.25 5.20
C SER A 370 22.38 14.06 5.26
N PHE A 371 22.52 15.34 4.95
CA PHE A 371 21.42 16.30 4.89
C PHE A 371 21.37 16.86 3.48
N TYR A 372 20.18 16.92 2.90
CA TYR A 372 19.94 17.49 1.58
C TYR A 372 19.02 18.70 1.68
N GLY A 373 19.05 19.55 0.65
CA GLY A 373 18.36 20.83 0.63
C GLY A 373 19.14 21.97 1.29
N GLU A 374 18.44 23.07 1.60
CA GLU A 374 19.04 24.24 2.27
C GLU A 374 18.98 24.07 3.79
N GLN A 375 20.15 23.87 4.42
CA GLN A 375 20.28 23.61 5.85
C GLN A 375 21.11 24.67 6.57
N ILE A 376 20.71 24.97 7.80
CA ILE A 376 21.45 25.83 8.73
C ILE A 376 21.53 25.14 10.09
N TYR A 377 22.75 24.96 10.60
CA TYR A 377 22.92 24.44 11.94
C TYR A 377 22.45 25.44 13.01
N ARG A 378 21.73 24.94 14.02
CA ARG A 378 21.28 25.67 15.20
C ARG A 378 21.82 24.98 16.45
N ASP A 379 22.30 25.73 17.43
CA ASP A 379 22.93 25.24 18.65
C ASP A 379 21.99 25.22 19.88
N ASP A 380 20.69 25.31 19.64
CA ASP A 380 19.63 25.33 20.65
C ASP A 380 18.58 24.19 20.46
N ILE A 381 17.57 24.19 21.33
CA ILE A 381 16.47 23.21 21.44
C ILE A 381 16.90 21.84 21.96
N TYR A 382 17.71 21.11 21.21
CA TYR A 382 18.17 19.78 21.65
C TYR A 382 19.41 19.90 22.54
N SER A 383 19.35 19.27 23.72
CA SER A 383 20.49 19.10 24.62
C SER A 383 20.81 17.62 24.74
N VAL A 384 22.08 17.27 24.52
CA VAL A 384 22.58 15.90 24.54
C VAL A 384 23.38 15.73 25.82
N ILE A 385 22.93 14.82 26.67
CA ILE A 385 23.53 14.55 27.99
C ILE A 385 24.16 13.16 28.04
N ASN A 386 25.29 13.05 28.72
CA ASN A 386 25.96 11.78 29.02
C ASN A 386 26.41 11.83 30.48
N ASP A 387 26.01 10.84 31.29
CA ASP A 387 26.23 10.81 32.74
C ASP A 387 25.76 12.11 33.45
N GLY A 388 24.67 12.70 32.94
CA GLY A 388 24.07 13.93 33.46
C GLY A 388 24.81 15.23 33.11
N ALA A 389 25.86 15.19 32.29
CA ALA A 389 26.54 16.38 31.77
C ALA A 389 26.16 16.63 30.31
N GLU A 390 25.88 17.89 29.96
CA GLU A 390 25.66 18.28 28.55
C GLU A 390 26.97 18.20 27.77
N ILE A 391 26.98 17.38 26.73
CA ILE A 391 28.15 17.12 25.87
C ILE A 391 27.99 17.73 24.48
N ASN A 392 26.76 17.99 24.04
CA ASN A 392 26.46 18.59 22.75
C ASN A 392 25.06 19.21 22.73
N SER A 393 24.80 20.09 21.78
CA SER A 393 23.49 20.69 21.57
C SER A 393 23.23 21.00 20.09
N GLY A 394 21.96 21.05 19.72
CA GLY A 394 21.53 21.57 18.43
C GLY A 394 21.08 20.55 17.39
N TYR A 395 20.77 21.06 16.20
CA TYR A 395 20.17 20.33 15.09
C TYR A 395 20.44 21.01 13.73
N GLN A 396 20.23 20.30 12.63
CA GLN A 396 20.22 20.88 11.28
C GLN A 396 18.82 21.38 10.96
N SER A 397 18.64 22.69 10.90
CA SER A 397 17.37 23.35 10.59
C SER A 397 17.22 23.55 9.09
N MET A 398 16.01 23.34 8.59
CA MET A 398 15.60 23.45 7.19
C MET A 398 14.25 24.15 7.12
N SER A 399 13.96 24.79 5.98
CA SER A 399 12.59 25.22 5.68
C SER A 399 11.70 24.01 5.46
N TRP A 400 10.39 24.16 5.64
CA TRP A 400 9.44 23.11 5.30
C TRP A 400 9.31 22.98 3.78
N ASN A 401 10.06 22.04 3.21
CA ASN A 401 10.06 21.74 1.78
C ASN A 401 10.51 20.28 1.61
N GLU A 402 9.83 19.51 0.76
CA GLU A 402 10.14 18.10 0.47
C GLU A 402 11.54 17.88 -0.13
N ALA A 403 12.13 18.90 -0.75
CA ALA A 403 13.52 18.86 -1.22
C ALA A 403 14.55 19.04 -0.09
N ASN A 404 14.10 19.14 1.18
CA ASN A 404 14.94 19.20 2.36
C ASN A 404 14.74 17.94 3.20
N GLY A 405 15.81 17.38 3.75
CA GLY A 405 15.66 16.21 4.62
C GLY A 405 16.99 15.61 5.07
N ALA A 406 16.90 14.43 5.68
CA ALA A 406 18.05 13.66 6.10
C ALA A 406 18.00 12.24 5.54
N GLU A 407 19.16 11.73 5.14
CA GLU A 407 19.38 10.33 4.77
C GLU A 407 20.32 9.69 5.79
N ILE A 408 19.90 8.53 6.30
CA ILE A 408 20.62 7.80 7.33
C ILE A 408 20.75 6.35 6.87
N LYS A 409 21.97 5.82 6.91
CA LYS A 409 22.24 4.41 6.63
C LYS A 409 22.91 3.78 7.83
N LEU A 410 22.31 2.72 8.37
CA LEU A 410 22.85 1.92 9.46
C LEU A 410 23.15 0.50 9.00
N GLU A 411 24.09 -0.14 9.67
CA GLU A 411 24.42 -1.56 9.48
C GLU A 411 24.64 -2.24 10.84
N SER A 412 23.86 -3.28 11.11
CA SER A 412 23.99 -4.18 12.26
C SER A 412 25.11 -5.19 12.02
N ALA A 413 26.03 -5.34 12.99
CA ALA A 413 26.96 -6.45 13.01
C ALA A 413 26.24 -7.76 13.38
N ASP A 414 26.59 -8.85 12.70
CA ASP A 414 26.16 -10.22 13.01
C ASP A 414 24.64 -10.47 13.02
N GLN A 415 23.84 -9.70 12.23
CA GLN A 415 22.40 -9.95 12.09
C GLN A 415 21.64 -9.93 13.44
N GLN A 416 22.06 -9.06 14.36
CA GLN A 416 21.29 -8.80 15.57
C GLN A 416 20.24 -7.74 15.30
N ILE A 417 19.11 -7.86 16.00
CA ILE A 417 18.08 -6.83 16.06
C ILE A 417 18.62 -5.67 16.92
N ASN A 418 18.60 -4.46 16.38
CA ASN A 418 19.01 -3.22 17.04
C ASN A 418 17.84 -2.23 17.01
N THR A 419 17.87 -1.26 17.92
CA THR A 419 16.91 -0.15 17.92
C THR A 419 17.63 1.15 17.56
N ALA A 420 17.11 1.88 16.60
CA ALA A 420 17.55 3.22 16.26
C ALA A 420 16.47 4.24 16.62
N SER A 421 16.87 5.39 17.18
CA SER A 421 15.95 6.49 17.44
C SER A 421 16.36 7.75 16.70
N VAL A 422 15.51 8.24 15.80
CA VAL A 422 15.73 9.50 15.08
C VAL A 422 15.08 10.65 15.84
N TYR A 423 15.86 11.69 16.15
CA TYR A 423 15.38 12.87 16.87
C TYR A 423 15.26 14.05 15.91
N PHE A 424 14.06 14.60 15.80
CA PHE A 424 13.76 15.66 14.85
C PHE A 424 12.69 16.61 15.38
N ILE A 425 12.70 17.83 14.88
CA ILE A 425 11.77 18.88 15.25
C ILE A 425 11.01 19.34 14.01
N ALA A 426 9.74 19.65 14.18
CA ALA A 426 8.93 20.17 13.08
C ALA A 426 7.92 21.21 13.59
N ALA A 427 7.59 22.17 12.74
CA ALA A 427 6.57 23.19 12.98
C ALA A 427 5.92 23.56 11.66
N VAL A 428 4.60 23.73 11.67
CA VAL A 428 3.87 24.25 10.51
C VAL A 428 3.05 25.46 10.91
N TRP A 429 3.26 26.54 10.17
CA TRP A 429 2.54 27.80 10.32
C TRP A 429 1.28 27.83 9.44
N SER A 430 0.51 26.74 9.49
CA SER A 430 -0.79 26.59 8.82
C SER A 430 -1.81 25.92 9.75
N TYR A 431 -3.09 26.00 9.38
CA TYR A 431 -4.16 25.20 9.96
C TYR A 431 -4.35 23.86 9.24
N ASP A 432 -3.66 23.66 8.11
CA ASP A 432 -3.68 22.40 7.38
C ASP A 432 -2.90 21.32 8.13
N ALA A 433 -3.34 20.07 8.00
CA ALA A 433 -2.54 18.94 8.48
C ALA A 433 -1.22 18.90 7.71
N ALA A 434 -0.15 18.57 8.42
CA ALA A 434 1.17 18.52 7.84
C ALA A 434 1.95 17.32 8.38
N PHE A 435 2.78 16.75 7.51
CA PHE A 435 3.40 15.46 7.75
C PHE A 435 4.91 15.52 7.53
N VAL A 436 5.63 14.79 8.37
CA VAL A 436 6.98 14.35 8.06
C VAL A 436 6.88 12.92 7.56
N GLU A 437 7.42 12.65 6.38
CA GLU A 437 7.53 11.30 5.84
C GLU A 437 8.84 10.68 6.32
N LEU A 438 8.74 9.44 6.80
CA LEU A 438 9.84 8.58 7.18
C LEU A 438 9.83 7.36 6.24
N VAL A 439 10.82 7.28 5.37
CA VAL A 439 10.99 6.16 4.45
C VAL A 439 12.02 5.19 5.02
N ILE A 440 11.60 3.96 5.33
CA ILE A 440 12.46 2.89 5.85
C ILE A 440 12.58 1.81 4.78
N ASN A 441 13.78 1.62 4.22
CA ASN A 441 14.04 0.67 3.13
C ASN A 441 13.10 0.80 1.91
N GLY A 442 12.55 2.00 1.69
CA GLY A 442 11.60 2.28 0.61
C GLY A 442 10.12 2.18 1.02
N GLU A 443 9.81 1.75 2.25
CA GLU A 443 8.47 1.77 2.81
C GLU A 443 8.22 3.08 3.57
N SER A 444 7.12 3.77 3.24
CA SER A 444 6.81 5.10 3.79
C SER A 444 5.92 5.03 5.03
N GLU A 445 6.29 5.80 6.05
CA GLU A 445 5.51 6.03 7.28
C GLU A 445 5.31 7.54 7.47
N LEU A 446 4.06 7.96 7.68
CA LEU A 446 3.76 9.38 7.90
C LEU A 446 3.62 9.71 9.38
N ILE A 447 4.28 10.80 9.76
CA ILE A 447 4.21 11.37 11.10
C ILE A 447 3.46 12.69 11.03
N GLU A 448 2.25 12.72 11.56
CA GLU A 448 1.48 13.96 11.67
C GLU A 448 2.16 14.91 12.66
N VAL A 449 2.41 16.14 12.20
CA VAL A 449 2.95 17.19 13.07
C VAL A 449 1.80 17.81 13.85
N PRO A 450 1.91 17.90 15.20
CA PRO A 450 0.84 18.47 16.00
C PRO A 450 0.46 19.87 15.54
N SER A 451 -0.85 20.12 15.46
CA SER A 451 -1.38 21.43 15.08
C SER A 451 -1.12 22.48 16.16
N GLY A 452 -0.97 23.74 15.74
CA GLY A 452 -0.93 24.89 16.64
C GLY A 452 0.42 25.62 16.67
N TYR A 453 0.75 26.32 15.58
CA TYR A 453 1.76 27.40 15.49
C TYR A 453 2.94 27.27 16.48
N GLY A 454 3.60 26.12 16.45
CA GLY A 454 4.55 25.73 17.47
C GLY A 454 5.56 24.72 16.95
N TRP A 455 6.73 24.70 17.58
CA TRP A 455 7.75 23.70 17.31
C TRP A 455 7.57 22.51 18.23
N HIS A 456 7.52 21.33 17.62
CA HIS A 456 7.36 20.05 18.30
C HIS A 456 8.64 19.26 18.17
N SER A 457 9.29 18.99 19.30
CA SER A 457 10.42 18.07 19.37
C SER A 457 9.88 16.66 19.40
N MET A 458 10.41 15.80 18.55
CA MET A 458 9.88 14.47 18.30
C MET A 458 10.99 13.43 18.23
N LYS A 459 10.59 12.17 18.42
CA LYS A 459 11.47 11.00 18.38
C LYS A 459 10.73 9.84 17.73
N VAL A 460 11.32 9.21 16.72
CA VAL A 460 10.83 7.93 16.17
C VAL A 460 11.79 6.81 16.53
N ASP A 461 11.24 5.66 16.91
CA ASP A 461 11.96 4.41 17.12
C ASP A 461 11.77 3.45 15.94
N ILE A 462 12.88 2.87 15.48
CA ILE A 462 12.97 1.93 14.37
C ILE A 462 13.70 0.69 14.86
N GLU A 463 13.13 -0.48 14.63
CA GLU A 463 13.79 -1.77 14.88
C GLU A 463 14.35 -2.29 13.55
N PHE A 464 15.59 -2.78 13.55
CA PHE A 464 16.20 -3.30 12.32
C PHE A 464 17.24 -4.38 12.57
N GLU A 465 17.42 -5.26 11.58
CA GLU A 465 18.52 -6.20 11.47
C GLU A 465 19.25 -5.99 10.11
N GLY A 466 20.55 -6.30 10.05
CA GLY A 466 21.34 -6.05 8.84
C GLY A 466 21.42 -4.56 8.46
N ILE A 467 21.20 -4.25 7.19
CA ILE A 467 21.27 -2.88 6.66
C ILE A 467 19.89 -2.24 6.76
N VAL A 468 19.84 -0.96 7.13
CA VAL A 468 18.64 -0.12 6.99
C VAL A 468 19.01 1.22 6.37
N ASP A 469 18.22 1.64 5.38
CA ASP A 469 18.23 2.95 4.76
C ASP A 469 17.00 3.72 5.26
N ILE A 470 17.22 4.90 5.83
CA ILE A 470 16.18 5.78 6.39
C ILE A 470 16.26 7.12 5.67
N ASN A 471 15.15 7.61 5.12
CA ASN A 471 15.00 8.99 4.69
C ASN A 471 13.93 9.65 5.56
N ILE A 472 14.17 10.87 6.03
CA ILE A 472 13.17 11.64 6.77
C ILE A 472 13.10 13.05 6.22
N HIS A 473 11.90 13.47 5.80
CA HIS A 473 11.69 14.78 5.19
C HIS A 473 10.26 15.31 5.39
N PRO A 474 10.05 16.63 5.24
CA PRO A 474 8.72 17.20 5.20
C PRO A 474 7.95 16.73 3.96
N VAL A 475 6.63 16.59 4.08
CA VAL A 475 5.73 16.43 2.94
C VAL A 475 5.26 17.80 2.48
N GLY A 476 5.45 18.09 1.19
CA GLY A 476 5.05 19.35 0.57
C GLY A 476 5.87 20.58 0.99
N GLU A 477 5.32 21.76 0.71
CA GLU A 477 5.97 23.04 0.98
C GLU A 477 5.07 23.96 1.80
N PHE A 478 5.56 24.43 2.94
CA PHE A 478 4.88 25.45 3.75
C PHE A 478 5.80 26.65 4.00
N GLY A 479 5.27 27.84 3.74
CA GLY A 479 5.99 29.09 3.98
C GLY A 479 5.94 29.58 5.44
N GLY A 480 6.40 30.81 5.66
CA GLY A 480 6.33 31.46 6.96
C GLY A 480 7.37 30.96 7.96
N TYR A 481 6.94 30.59 9.16
CA TYR A 481 7.79 30.01 10.21
C TYR A 481 7.79 28.47 10.20
N SER A 482 7.22 27.86 9.16
CA SER A 482 7.20 26.42 9.00
C SER A 482 8.61 25.90 8.75
N GLY A 483 8.97 24.81 9.42
CA GLY A 483 10.31 24.28 9.32
C GLY A 483 10.43 22.88 9.88
N PHE A 484 11.56 22.27 9.55
CA PHE A 484 11.92 20.92 9.91
C PHE A 484 13.39 20.91 10.36
N GLY A 485 13.77 19.95 11.17
CA GLY A 485 15.18 19.75 11.44
C GLY A 485 15.48 18.49 12.21
N VAL A 486 16.70 18.00 12.06
CA VAL A 486 17.13 16.71 12.61
C VAL A 486 18.32 16.94 13.54
N ALA A 487 18.22 16.43 14.77
CA ALA A 487 19.25 16.56 15.80
C ALA A 487 20.29 15.45 15.77
N GLY A 488 19.88 14.25 15.34
CA GLY A 488 20.76 13.10 15.26
C GLY A 488 20.00 11.79 15.43
N ILE A 489 20.77 10.74 15.67
CA ILE A 489 20.26 9.38 15.81
C ILE A 489 20.99 8.63 16.92
N THR A 490 20.25 7.97 17.81
CA THR A 490 20.81 6.96 18.73
C THR A 490 20.68 5.57 18.13
N VAL A 491 21.60 4.68 18.50
CA VAL A 491 21.56 3.28 18.12
C VAL A 491 21.95 2.44 19.33
N GLN A 492 21.16 1.39 19.58
CA GLN A 492 21.36 0.42 20.66
C GLN A 492 21.47 -0.98 20.08
#